data_AF-A0A836CP57-F1
#
_entry.id   AF-A0A836CP57-F1
#
_cell.length_a   1.000
_cell.length_b   1.000
_cell.length_c   1.000
_cell.angle_alpha   90.00
_cell.angle_beta   90.00
_cell.angle_gamma   90.00
#
_symmetry.space_group_name_H-M   'P 1'
#
loop_
_entity.id
_entity.type
_entity.pdbx_description
1 polymer ?
#
loop_
_entity_poly.entity_id
_entity_poly.type
_entity_poly.pdbx_seq_one_letter_code
_entity_poly.pdbx_strand_id
1 'polypeptide(L)'
;MAMSTNYKIPYTTVLRLFLLPHKDQHQLFFVISPDPPIKQGQTRYHFLILLFSKDEDISLMLNMNREEVEKPFEGQLTKNMSGSLYEMVSWVMKALVNCKITVPGNF
;
A
#
# COMPACT_ATOMS: atom_id res chain seq x y z
N MET A 1 -7.34 -27.45 4.15
CA MET A 1 -8.40 -26.43 3.94
C MET A 1 -7.89 -25.12 4.52
N ALA A 2 -7.34 -24.22 3.70
CA ALA A 2 -6.84 -22.95 4.21
C ALA A 2 -8.04 -22.08 4.60
N MET A 3 -8.23 -21.83 5.90
CA MET A 3 -9.24 -20.88 6.37
C MET A 3 -8.81 -19.49 5.89
N SER A 4 -9.58 -18.89 4.99
CA SER A 4 -9.35 -17.53 4.54
C SER A 4 -9.56 -16.58 5.71
N THR A 5 -8.46 -15.97 6.18
CA THR A 5 -8.54 -14.99 7.26
C THR A 5 -8.66 -13.61 6.65
N ASN A 6 -9.75 -12.91 6.97
CA ASN A 6 -10.05 -11.59 6.43
C ASN A 6 -9.89 -10.55 7.53
N TYR A 7 -9.21 -9.45 7.20
CA TYR A 7 -9.04 -8.31 8.10
C TYR A 7 -9.53 -7.03 7.43
N LYS A 8 -10.25 -6.22 8.21
CA LYS A 8 -10.60 -4.85 7.83
C LYS A 8 -9.66 -3.91 8.58
N ILE A 9 -8.85 -3.16 7.85
CA ILE A 9 -7.89 -2.20 8.41
C ILE A 9 -8.42 -0.79 8.08
N PRO A 10 -8.92 -0.03 9.07
CA PRO A 10 -9.30 1.36 8.84
C PRO A 10 -8.08 2.20 8.47
N TYR A 11 -8.21 3.12 7.51
CA TYR A 11 -7.09 3.94 7.07
C TYR A 11 -6.50 4.79 8.20
N THR A 12 -7.34 5.22 9.14
CA THR A 12 -6.94 6.00 10.33
C THR A 12 -6.02 5.24 11.28
N THR A 13 -6.00 3.91 11.23
CA THR A 13 -5.09 3.08 12.05
C THR A 13 -3.70 2.96 11.46
N VAL A 14 -3.50 3.32 10.19
CA VAL A 14 -2.20 3.20 9.54
C VAL A 14 -1.31 4.35 9.99
N LEU A 15 -0.34 4.04 10.86
CA LEU A 15 0.61 5.02 11.38
C LEU A 15 1.70 5.37 10.37
N ARG A 16 2.27 4.36 9.70
CA ARG A 16 3.41 4.52 8.79
C ARG A 16 3.33 3.57 7.61
N LEU A 17 3.80 4.07 6.48
CA LEU A 17 4.03 3.32 5.25
C LEU A 17 5.53 3.35 4.93
N PHE A 18 6.08 2.21 4.52
CA PHE A 18 7.46 2.09 4.07
C PHE A 18 7.52 1.39 2.72
N LEU A 19 8.41 1.86 1.85
CA LEU A 19 8.76 1.18 0.61
C LEU A 19 10.28 0.94 0.64
N LEU A 20 10.68 -0.32 0.77
CA LEU A 20 12.08 -0.70 1.03
C LEU A 20 12.59 -1.63 -0.07
N PRO A 21 13.76 -1.38 -0.67
CA PRO A 21 14.37 -2.29 -1.63
C PRO A 21 14.79 -3.59 -0.93
N HIS A 22 14.53 -4.72 -1.57
CA HIS A 22 15.07 -6.00 -1.14
C HIS A 22 16.57 -6.09 -1.48
N LYS A 23 17.31 -6.93 -0.75
CA LYS A 23 18.76 -7.09 -0.94
C LYS A 23 19.11 -7.68 -2.31
N ASP A 24 18.23 -8.48 -2.91
CA ASP A 24 18.44 -9.05 -4.25
C ASP A 24 18.25 -8.03 -5.39
N GLN A 25 17.80 -6.81 -5.07
CA GLN A 25 17.50 -5.73 -6.02
C GLN A 25 16.33 -5.97 -6.99
N HIS A 26 15.76 -7.16 -7.07
CA HIS A 26 14.61 -7.50 -7.93
C HIS A 26 13.28 -7.35 -7.22
N GLN A 27 13.28 -7.36 -5.89
CA GLN A 27 12.07 -7.27 -5.09
C GLN A 27 12.01 -5.98 -4.26
N LEU A 28 10.80 -5.65 -3.82
CA LEU A 28 10.50 -4.52 -2.95
C LEU A 28 9.57 -4.97 -1.81
N PHE A 29 9.84 -4.50 -0.60
CA PHE A 29 8.92 -4.61 0.51
C PHE A 29 8.06 -3.35 0.60
N PHE A 30 6.75 -3.54 0.68
CA PHE A 30 5.83 -2.50 1.12
C PHE A 30 5.32 -2.85 2.51
N VAL A 31 5.62 -2.00 3.49
CA VAL A 31 5.31 -2.25 4.90
C VAL A 31 4.27 -1.25 5.40
N ILE A 32 3.21 -1.77 6.01
CA ILE A 32 2.13 -1.01 6.63
C ILE A 32 2.19 -1.25 8.13
N SER A 33 2.24 -0.19 8.92
CA SER A 33 2.22 -0.25 10.38
C SER A 33 0.87 0.18 10.94
N PRO A 34 -0.05 -0.76 11.26
CA PRO A 34 -1.32 -0.45 11.90
C PRO A 34 -1.18 -0.31 13.43
N ASP A 35 -1.88 0.67 14.00
CA ASP A 35 -2.11 0.83 15.43
C ASP A 35 -3.61 1.11 15.68
N PRO A 36 -4.35 0.21 16.36
CA PRO A 36 -3.87 -1.01 17.03
C PRO A 36 -3.44 -2.13 16.05
N PRO A 37 -2.58 -3.07 16.49
CA PRO A 37 -2.13 -4.18 15.66
C PRO A 37 -3.27 -5.14 15.29
N ILE A 38 -3.15 -5.78 14.14
CA ILE A 38 -4.11 -6.79 13.68
C ILE A 38 -4.00 -8.01 14.59
N LYS A 39 -5.14 -8.54 15.06
CA LYS A 39 -5.19 -9.70 15.95
C LYS A 39 -5.63 -10.96 15.21
N GLN A 40 -4.85 -12.03 15.33
CA GLN A 40 -5.20 -13.38 14.87
C GLN A 40 -5.08 -14.37 16.03
N GLY A 41 -6.20 -14.70 16.66
CA GLY A 41 -6.17 -15.47 17.91
C GLY A 41 -5.36 -14.72 18.98
N GLN A 42 -4.28 -15.33 19.47
CA GLN A 42 -3.38 -14.70 20.45
C GLN A 42 -2.28 -13.84 19.81
N THR A 43 -2.02 -13.99 18.52
CA THR A 43 -0.94 -13.29 17.82
C THR A 43 -1.36 -11.88 17.43
N ARG A 44 -0.44 -10.92 17.55
CA ARG A 44 -0.62 -9.52 17.14
C ARG A 44 0.38 -9.15 16.05
N TYR A 45 -0.12 -8.69 14.91
CA TYR A 45 0.69 -8.21 13.79
C TYR A 45 0.75 -6.69 13.82
N HIS A 46 1.89 -6.17 14.26
CA HIS A 46 2.21 -4.74 14.28
C HIS A 46 2.67 -4.20 12.91
N PHE A 47 2.96 -5.11 11.98
CA PHE A 47 3.35 -4.81 10.61
C PHE A 47 2.69 -5.79 9.66
N LEU A 48 2.18 -5.26 8.55
CA LEU A 48 1.82 -6.03 7.36
C LEU A 48 2.88 -5.78 6.31
N ILE A 49 3.53 -6.83 5.83
CA ILE A 49 4.61 -6.76 4.84
C ILE A 49 4.11 -7.41 3.56
N LEU A 50 4.15 -6.67 2.46
CA LEU A 50 3.91 -7.16 1.11
C LEU A 50 5.25 -7.22 0.37
N LEU A 51 5.44 -8.28 -0.41
CA LEU A 51 6.61 -8.46 -1.26
C LEU A 51 6.17 -8.35 -2.72
N PHE A 52 6.78 -7.41 -3.44
CA PHE A 52 6.52 -7.18 -4.85
C PHE A 52 7.75 -7.50 -5.69
N SER A 53 7.54 -8.03 -6.89
CA SER A 53 8.57 -8.04 -7.94
C SER A 53 8.60 -6.68 -8.62
N LYS A 54 9.79 -6.21 -9.00
CA LYS A 54 9.94 -5.00 -9.82
C LYS A 54 9.47 -5.17 -11.25
N ASP A 55 9.46 -6.40 -11.74
CA ASP A 55 9.08 -6.74 -13.12
C ASP A 55 7.55 -6.94 -13.27
N GLU A 56 6.78 -6.75 -12.20
CA GLU A 56 5.33 -6.93 -12.20
C GLU A 56 4.63 -5.59 -12.44
N ASP A 57 3.90 -5.51 -13.55
CA ASP A 57 3.12 -4.34 -13.93
C ASP A 57 1.61 -4.59 -13.78
N ILE A 58 0.86 -3.51 -13.58
CA ILE A 58 -0.59 -3.55 -13.48
C ILE A 58 -1.21 -2.34 -14.17
N SER A 59 -2.39 -2.56 -14.76
CA SER A 59 -3.27 -1.50 -15.25
C SER A 59 -4.56 -1.52 -14.44
N LEU A 60 -4.92 -0.37 -13.88
CA LEU A 60 -6.02 -0.21 -12.93
C LEU A 60 -6.98 0.85 -13.45
N MET A 61 -8.27 0.53 -13.45
CA MET A 61 -9.33 1.51 -13.63
C MET A 61 -10.02 1.72 -12.27
N LEU A 62 -9.89 2.92 -11.72
CA LEU A 62 -10.60 3.30 -10.50
C LEU A 62 -12.10 3.31 -10.76
N ASN A 63 -12.84 2.60 -9.90
CA ASN A 63 -14.30 2.56 -9.94
C ASN A 63 -14.92 3.83 -9.32
N MET A 64 -14.52 4.98 -9.83
CA MET A 64 -14.95 6.32 -9.43
C MET A 64 -15.07 7.21 -10.68
N ASN A 65 -15.92 8.23 -10.62
CA ASN A 65 -16.01 9.23 -11.70
C ASN A 65 -14.80 10.19 -11.65
N ARG A 66 -14.44 10.84 -12.77
CA ARG A 66 -13.25 11.73 -12.81
C ARG A 66 -13.31 12.83 -11.75
N GLU A 67 -14.47 13.45 -11.60
CA GLU A 67 -14.70 14.51 -10.62
C GLU A 67 -14.54 14.05 -9.17
N GLU A 68 -14.81 12.76 -8.91
CA GLU A 68 -14.68 12.14 -7.58
C GLU A 68 -13.25 11.69 -7.29
N VAL A 69 -12.38 11.57 -8.30
CA VAL A 69 -10.96 11.23 -8.12
C VAL A 69 -10.14 12.50 -7.95
N GLU A 70 -10.36 13.51 -8.78
CA GLU A 70 -9.52 14.72 -8.80
C GLU A 70 -9.68 15.57 -7.54
N LYS A 71 -10.91 15.71 -7.01
CA LYS A 71 -11.19 16.55 -5.84
C LYS A 71 -10.56 16.04 -4.54
N PRO A 72 -10.75 14.77 -4.11
CA PRO A 72 -10.23 14.30 -2.83
C PRO A 72 -8.75 13.90 -2.88
N PHE A 73 -8.21 13.56 -4.05
CA PHE A 73 -6.82 13.12 -4.18
C PHE A 73 -5.89 14.19 -4.73
N GLU A 74 -6.35 15.43 -4.88
CA GLU A 74 -5.54 16.59 -5.33
C GLU A 74 -4.77 16.31 -6.64
N GLY A 75 -5.38 15.53 -7.55
CA GLY A 75 -4.75 15.10 -8.80
C GLY A 75 -3.62 14.06 -8.66
N GLN A 76 -3.41 13.49 -7.47
CA GLN A 76 -2.42 12.42 -7.25
C GLN A 76 -2.82 11.09 -7.88
N LEU A 77 -4.13 10.88 -8.10
CA LEU A 77 -4.67 9.69 -8.75
C LEU A 77 -5.44 10.10 -10.02
N THR A 78 -5.40 9.25 -11.03
CA THR A 78 -6.20 9.37 -12.25
C THR A 78 -7.13 8.16 -12.40
N LYS A 79 -8.23 8.30 -13.15
CA LYS A 79 -9.20 7.20 -13.34
C LYS A 79 -8.56 5.94 -13.91
N ASN A 80 -7.63 6.10 -14.84
CA ASN A 80 -6.87 5.00 -15.46
C ASN A 80 -5.39 5.22 -15.14
N MET A 81 -4.78 4.25 -14.47
CA MET A 81 -3.37 4.26 -14.11
C MET A 81 -2.72 2.95 -14.54
N SER A 82 -1.47 3.03 -14.98
CA SER A 82 -0.69 1.86 -15.35
C SER A 82 0.78 2.09 -14.99
N GLY A 83 1.43 1.03 -14.51
CA GLY A 83 2.84 1.04 -14.15
C GLY A 83 3.17 -0.15 -13.27
N SER A 84 4.30 -0.11 -12.59
CA SER A 84 4.72 -1.21 -11.73
C SER A 84 3.78 -1.37 -10.53
N LEU A 85 3.47 -2.62 -10.19
CA LEU A 85 2.50 -2.97 -9.15
C LEU A 85 2.81 -2.30 -7.81
N TYR A 86 4.09 -2.28 -7.42
CA TYR A 86 4.52 -1.66 -6.18
C TYR A 86 4.29 -0.14 -6.16
N GLU A 87 4.46 0.55 -7.31
CA GLU A 87 4.22 2.00 -7.42
C GLU A 87 2.73 2.29 -7.32
N MET A 88 1.91 1.52 -8.04
CA MET A 88 0.46 1.66 -8.03
C MET A 88 -0.11 1.46 -6.63
N VAL A 89 0.29 0.39 -5.94
CA VAL A 89 -0.14 0.13 -4.56
C VAL A 89 0.32 1.25 -3.63
N SER A 90 1.57 1.70 -3.78
CA SER A 90 2.14 2.79 -2.97
C SER A 90 1.34 4.08 -3.13
N TRP A 91 1.07 4.52 -4.36
CA TRP A 91 0.32 5.75 -4.61
C TRP A 91 -1.12 5.67 -4.12
N VAL A 92 -1.82 4.58 -4.37
CA VAL A 92 -3.19 4.39 -3.88
C VAL A 92 -3.21 4.41 -2.35
N MET A 93 -2.28 3.72 -1.68
CA MET A 93 -2.20 3.71 -0.22
C MET A 93 -1.85 5.09 0.35
N LYS A 94 -0.91 5.81 -0.27
CA LYS A 94 -0.56 7.18 0.13
C LYS A 94 -1.76 8.11 0.04
N ALA A 95 -2.52 8.02 -1.05
CA ALA A 95 -3.69 8.85 -1.31
C ALA A 95 -4.85 8.53 -0.33
N LEU A 96 -5.09 7.25 -0.03
CA LEU A 96 -6.15 6.82 0.90
C LEU A 96 -5.82 7.10 2.37
N VAL A 97 -4.56 6.90 2.78
CA VAL A 97 -4.13 7.07 4.17
C VAL A 97 -3.73 8.52 4.47
N ASN A 98 -3.40 9.31 3.44
CA ASN A 98 -2.80 10.64 3.56
C ASN A 98 -1.54 10.64 4.45
N CYS A 99 -0.73 9.59 4.33
CA CYS A 99 0.51 9.39 5.07
C CYS A 99 1.70 9.31 4.11
N LYS A 100 2.82 9.93 4.48
CA LYS A 100 4.05 9.90 3.68
C LYS A 100 4.63 8.49 3.67
N ILE A 101 5.09 8.06 2.50
CA ILE A 101 5.83 6.81 2.36
C ILE A 101 7.29 7.07 2.72
N THR A 102 7.79 6.32 3.70
CA THR A 102 9.19 6.36 4.09
C THR A 102 9.99 5.45 3.18
N VAL A 103 10.92 6.03 2.43
CA VAL A 103 11.90 5.31 1.61
C VAL A 103 13.28 5.39 2.29
N PRO A 104 14.21 4.45 2.05
CA PRO A 104 15.56 4.57 2.58
C PRO A 104 16.21 5.86 2.05
N GLY A 105 16.77 6.65 2.97
CA GLY A 105 17.59 7.81 2.59
C GLY A 105 18.99 7.38 2.13
N ASN A 106 19.71 8.31 1.49
CA ASN A 106 21.14 8.14 1.25
C ASN A 106 21.87 8.18 2.60
N PHE A 107 22.33 7.02 3.08
CA PHE A 107 23.30 6.91 4.16
C PHE A 107 24.71 6.86 3.58
#